data_AF-A0A9W8R0Z6-F1
#
_entry.id   AF-A0A9W8R0Z6-F1
#
_cell.length_a   1.000
_cell.length_b   1.000
_cell.length_c   1.000
_cell.angle_alpha   90.00
_cell.angle_beta   90.00
_cell.angle_gamma   90.00
#
_symmetry.space_group_name_H-M   'P 1'
#
loop_
_entity.id
_entity.type
_entity.pdbx_description
1 polymer ?
#
loop_
_entity_poly.entity_id
_entity_poly.type
_entity_poly.pdbx_seq_one_letter_code
_entity_poly.pdbx_strand_id
1 'polypeptide(L)'
;MTDQIHPIYRAWFLWVDPMLTLAGMYGNLFAHDLAVEAFFANYPLTEELKPFLYQIGGMGTSYLVLLVFLQRYTQDVVVWKILHFAILWADFTMLTSIYVAMRHEGTLAISNWRPLDWFSIVITGICTVLRALFVLGVGVKVSGGKGKRT
;
A
#
# COMPACT_ATOMS: atom_id res chain seq x y z
N MET A 1 17.80 9.30 19.97
CA MET A 1 16.55 9.89 20.47
C MET A 1 15.44 9.01 19.95
N THR A 2 14.65 8.36 20.82
CA THR A 2 13.60 7.45 20.38
C THR A 2 12.34 8.28 20.12
N ASP A 3 12.12 8.65 18.87
CA ASP A 3 10.85 9.28 18.48
C ASP A 3 9.72 8.28 18.71
N GLN A 4 8.63 8.77 19.32
CA GLN A 4 7.51 7.91 19.71
C GLN A 4 6.48 7.88 18.58
N ILE A 5 6.48 6.80 17.79
CA ILE A 5 5.45 6.52 16.79
C ILE A 5 4.18 6.04 17.51
N HIS A 6 3.01 6.57 17.14
CA HIS A 6 1.72 6.09 17.65
C HIS A 6 1.55 4.58 17.40
N PRO A 7 1.07 3.79 18.39
CA PRO A 7 1.02 2.33 18.30
C PRO A 7 0.21 1.80 17.11
N ILE A 8 -0.82 2.54 16.67
CA ILE A 8 -1.61 2.19 15.47
C ILE A 8 -0.71 2.07 14.23
N TYR A 9 0.20 3.03 14.00
CA TYR A 9 1.09 2.97 12.84
C TYR A 9 2.07 1.80 12.94
N ARG A 10 2.55 1.48 14.15
CA ARG A 10 3.44 0.32 14.35
C ARG A 10 2.70 -0.98 14.07
N ALA A 11 1.49 -1.14 14.58
CA ALA A 11 0.67 -2.33 14.33
C ALA A 11 0.34 -2.46 12.83
N TRP A 12 -0.04 -1.37 12.19
CA TRP A 12 -0.37 -1.36 10.77
C TRP A 12 0.83 -1.66 9.89
N PHE A 13 1.90 -0.87 9.99
CA PHE A 13 3.06 -0.99 9.09
C PHE A 13 3.88 -2.25 9.31
N LEU A 14 3.93 -2.79 10.53
CA LEU A 14 4.71 -4.02 10.79
C LEU A 14 3.95 -5.31 10.45
N TRP A 15 2.61 -5.28 10.47
CA TRP A 15 1.80 -6.50 10.35
C TRP A 15 0.77 -6.43 9.24
N VAL A 16 -0.13 -5.45 9.29
CA VAL A 16 -1.25 -5.37 8.35
C VAL A 16 -0.75 -5.08 6.93
N ASP A 17 0.08 -4.06 6.78
CA ASP A 17 0.59 -3.59 5.50
C ASP A 17 1.47 -4.64 4.77
N PRO A 18 2.41 -5.35 5.45
CA PRO A 18 3.13 -6.47 4.85
C PRO A 18 2.22 -7.63 4.45
N MET A 19 1.19 -7.97 5.23
CA MET A 19 0.26 -9.04 4.88
C MET A 19 -0.56 -8.70 3.64
N LEU A 20 -1.04 -7.47 3.53
CA LEU A 20 -1.76 -6.98 2.35
C LEU A 20 -0.85 -6.95 1.12
N THR A 21 0.40 -6.48 1.29
CA THR A 21 1.39 -6.46 0.21
C THR A 21 1.74 -7.88 -0.25
N LEU A 22 1.87 -8.83 0.68
CA LEU A 22 2.09 -10.25 0.36
C LEU A 22 0.91 -10.84 -0.42
N ALA A 23 -0.33 -10.55 -0.04
CA ALA A 23 -1.52 -11.01 -0.76
C ALA A 23 -1.55 -10.44 -2.18
N GLY A 24 -1.28 -9.14 -2.35
CA GLY A 24 -1.19 -8.49 -3.66
C GLY A 24 -0.06 -9.05 -4.52
N MET A 25 1.12 -9.27 -3.93
CA MET A 25 2.26 -9.90 -4.58
C MET A 25 1.92 -11.31 -5.07
N TYR A 26 1.30 -12.13 -4.22
CA TYR A 26 0.90 -13.49 -4.57
C TYR A 26 -0.12 -13.52 -5.71
N GLY A 27 -1.12 -12.63 -5.66
CA GLY A 27 -2.08 -12.43 -6.74
C GLY A 27 -1.39 -12.15 -8.07
N ASN A 28 -0.46 -11.19 -8.09
CA ASN A 28 0.19 -10.75 -9.32
C ASN A 28 1.26 -11.71 -9.87
N LEU A 29 1.87 -12.56 -9.04
CA LEU A 29 2.93 -13.49 -9.47
C LEU A 29 2.43 -14.91 -9.77
N PHE A 30 1.41 -15.37 -9.05
CA PHE A 30 1.01 -16.78 -9.06
C PHE A 30 -0.47 -16.96 -9.38
N ALA A 31 -1.34 -16.04 -8.97
CA ALA A 31 -2.78 -16.13 -9.18
C ALA A 31 -3.29 -15.02 -10.11
N HIS A 32 -2.74 -14.99 -11.33
CA HIS A 32 -2.98 -13.95 -12.33
C HIS A 32 -4.48 -13.74 -12.63
N ASP A 33 -5.28 -14.80 -12.67
CA ASP A 33 -6.73 -14.69 -12.88
C ASP A 33 -7.40 -13.84 -11.80
N LEU A 34 -7.00 -14.06 -10.55
CA LEU A 34 -7.50 -13.33 -9.38
C LEU A 34 -7.04 -11.86 -9.40
N ALA A 35 -5.82 -11.61 -9.88
CA ALA A 35 -5.32 -10.25 -10.06
C ALA A 35 -6.08 -9.49 -11.15
N VAL A 36 -6.43 -10.15 -12.26
CA VAL A 36 -7.24 -9.53 -13.32
C VAL A 36 -8.67 -9.29 -12.86
N GLU A 37 -9.29 -10.26 -12.19
CA GLU A 37 -10.66 -10.16 -11.67
C GLU A 37 -10.84 -8.98 -10.70
N ALA A 38 -9.77 -8.65 -9.95
CA ALA A 38 -9.73 -7.52 -9.04
C ALA A 38 -9.85 -6.15 -9.72
N PHE A 39 -9.53 -6.04 -11.02
CA PHE A 39 -9.69 -4.81 -11.80
C PHE A 39 -10.83 -4.91 -12.82
N PHE A 40 -11.05 -6.08 -13.39
CA PHE A 40 -12.02 -6.29 -14.47
C PHE A 40 -12.92 -7.48 -14.15
N ALA A 41 -14.23 -7.26 -14.01
CA ALA A 41 -15.22 -8.30 -13.86
C ALA A 41 -15.44 -9.12 -15.14
N ASN A 42 -15.34 -8.48 -16.30
CA ASN A 42 -15.76 -9.08 -17.58
C ASN A 42 -14.62 -9.25 -18.58
N TYR A 43 -13.38 -9.02 -18.18
CA TYR A 43 -12.21 -9.14 -19.06
C TYR A 43 -11.37 -10.35 -18.67
N PRO A 44 -11.28 -11.39 -19.53
CA PRO A 44 -10.48 -12.57 -19.21
C PRO A 44 -8.99 -12.26 -19.23
N LEU A 45 -8.19 -13.02 -18.46
CA LEU A 45 -6.74 -12.94 -18.52
C LEU A 45 -6.25 -13.26 -19.95
N THR A 46 -5.50 -12.34 -20.55
CA THR A 46 -4.83 -12.55 -21.83
C THR A 46 -3.32 -12.69 -21.64
N GLU A 47 -2.64 -13.40 -22.54
CA GLU A 47 -1.18 -13.63 -22.46
C GLU A 47 -0.39 -12.32 -22.48
N GLU A 48 -0.90 -11.30 -23.17
CA GLU A 48 -0.28 -9.98 -23.28
C GLU A 48 -0.29 -9.21 -21.95
N LEU A 49 -1.20 -9.56 -21.03
CA LEU A 49 -1.32 -8.92 -19.73
C LEU A 49 -0.31 -9.48 -18.71
N LYS A 50 0.12 -10.74 -18.90
CA LYS A 50 0.99 -11.44 -17.95
C LYS A 50 2.32 -10.72 -17.66
N PRO A 51 3.05 -10.17 -18.64
CA PRO A 51 4.27 -9.41 -18.36
C PRO A 51 4.05 -8.23 -17.41
N PHE A 52 2.91 -7.53 -17.52
CA PHE A 52 2.56 -6.42 -16.65
C PHE A 52 2.22 -6.88 -15.23
N LEU A 53 1.50 -8.00 -15.10
CA LEU A 53 1.22 -8.62 -13.80
C LEU A 53 2.52 -9.05 -13.10
N TYR A 54 3.46 -9.68 -13.82
CA TYR A 54 4.79 -9.98 -13.28
C TYR A 54 5.55 -8.73 -12.84
N GLN A 55 5.47 -7.64 -13.60
CA GLN A 55 6.11 -6.37 -13.24
C GLN A 55 5.50 -5.78 -11.96
N ILE A 56 4.17 -5.80 -11.82
CA ILE A 56 3.45 -5.36 -10.60
C ILE A 56 3.82 -6.27 -9.43
N GLY A 57 3.85 -7.58 -9.64
CA GLY A 57 4.24 -8.57 -8.64
C GLY A 57 5.68 -8.38 -8.16
N GLY A 58 6.63 -8.12 -9.06
CA GLY A 58 8.02 -7.82 -8.73
C GLY A 58 8.18 -6.51 -7.95
N MET A 59 7.42 -5.47 -8.32
CA MET A 59 7.35 -4.22 -7.58
C MET A 59 6.80 -4.43 -6.15
N GLY A 60 5.68 -5.14 -6.03
CA GLY A 60 5.10 -5.52 -4.72
C GLY A 60 6.03 -6.38 -3.88
N THR A 61 6.79 -7.29 -4.49
CA THR A 61 7.83 -8.09 -3.82
C THR A 61 8.91 -7.19 -3.23
N SER A 62 9.37 -6.19 -4.00
CA SER A 62 10.39 -5.24 -3.55
C SER A 62 9.89 -4.43 -2.34
N TYR A 63 8.63 -3.99 -2.36
CA TYR A 63 8.02 -3.30 -1.22
C TYR A 63 7.89 -4.22 -0.01
N LEU A 64 7.44 -5.46 -0.20
CA LEU A 64 7.30 -6.43 0.87
C LEU A 64 8.64 -6.66 1.59
N VAL A 65 9.73 -6.84 0.86
CA VAL A 65 11.07 -7.01 1.43
C VAL A 65 11.45 -5.78 2.27
N LEU A 66 11.25 -4.57 1.75
CA LEU A 66 11.56 -3.34 2.49
C LEU A 66 10.68 -3.18 3.73
N LEU A 67 9.37 -3.40 3.62
CA LEU A 67 8.43 -3.31 4.73
C LEU A 67 8.74 -4.34 5.82
N VAL A 68 9.09 -5.58 5.44
CA VAL A 68 9.38 -6.64 6.39
C VAL A 68 10.72 -6.41 7.09
N PHE A 69 11.79 -6.23 6.32
CA PHE A 69 13.15 -6.21 6.86
C PHE A 69 13.56 -4.82 7.36
N LEU A 70 13.38 -3.77 6.55
CA LEU A 70 13.88 -2.44 6.90
C LEU A 70 13.17 -1.89 8.14
N GLN A 71 11.84 -2.05 8.23
CA GLN A 71 11.10 -1.56 9.39
C GLN A 71 11.36 -2.33 10.68
N ARG A 72 11.77 -3.61 10.59
CA ARG A 72 12.21 -4.39 11.77
C ARG A 72 13.64 -4.06 12.16
N TYR A 73 14.47 -3.70 11.18
CA TYR A 73 15.88 -3.39 11.39
C TYR A 73 16.10 -2.03 12.03
N THR A 74 15.43 -0.98 11.56
CA THR A 74 15.56 0.38 12.12
C THR A 74 14.28 0.86 12.77
N GLN A 75 14.40 1.62 13.86
CA GLN A 75 13.30 2.35 14.50
C GLN A 75 13.44 3.87 14.28
N ASP A 76 14.31 4.28 13.36
CA ASP A 76 14.45 5.68 12.96
C ASP A 76 13.21 6.11 12.16
N VAL A 77 12.48 7.08 12.70
CA VAL A 77 11.25 7.60 12.11
C VAL A 77 11.52 8.31 10.79
N VAL A 78 12.69 8.91 10.61
CA VAL A 78 13.05 9.54 9.33
C VAL A 78 13.14 8.50 8.23
N VAL A 79 13.81 7.36 8.49
CA VAL A 79 13.91 6.26 7.54
C VAL A 79 12.52 5.69 7.22
N TRP A 80 11.67 5.51 8.25
CA TRP A 80 10.30 5.06 8.04
C TRP A 80 9.50 6.03 7.18
N LYS A 81 9.60 7.34 7.43
CA LYS A 81 8.91 8.36 6.63
C LYS A 81 9.38 8.36 5.18
N ILE A 82 10.67 8.22 4.93
CA ILE A 82 11.21 8.14 3.55
C ILE A 82 10.68 6.89 2.84
N LEU A 83 10.71 5.72 3.51
CA LEU A 83 10.19 4.48 2.96
C LEU A 83 8.70 4.61 2.62
N HIS A 84 7.90 5.09 3.56
CA HIS A 84 6.47 5.27 3.36
C HIS A 84 6.15 6.35 2.33
N PHE A 85 6.93 7.42 2.23
CA PHE A 85 6.78 8.40 1.17
C PHE A 85 7.06 7.82 -0.22
N ALA A 86 8.07 6.95 -0.34
CA ALA A 86 8.36 6.26 -1.59
C ALA A 86 7.20 5.32 -2.01
N ILE A 87 6.64 4.56 -1.07
CA ILE A 87 5.53 3.63 -1.32
C ILE A 87 4.21 4.37 -1.59
N LEU A 88 4.03 5.59 -1.07
CA LEU A 88 2.80 6.37 -1.26
C LEU A 88 2.48 6.61 -2.75
N TRP A 89 3.51 6.71 -3.60
CA TRP A 89 3.32 6.82 -5.05
C TRP A 89 2.70 5.57 -5.65
N ALA A 90 3.08 4.38 -5.16
CA ALA A 90 2.47 3.13 -5.60
C ALA A 90 0.99 3.03 -5.18
N ASP A 91 0.62 3.60 -4.02
CA ASP A 91 -0.78 3.67 -3.62
C ASP A 91 -1.60 4.54 -4.57
N PHE A 92 -1.07 5.72 -4.96
CA PHE A 92 -1.75 6.61 -5.90
C PHE A 92 -1.90 5.99 -7.28
N THR A 93 -0.88 5.30 -7.79
CA THR A 93 -0.97 4.60 -9.07
C THR A 93 -1.97 3.46 -8.99
N MET A 94 -2.02 2.73 -7.87
CA MET A 94 -3.00 1.68 -7.63
C MET A 94 -4.44 2.22 -7.62
N LEU A 95 -4.72 3.29 -6.86
CA LEU A 95 -6.04 3.93 -6.83
C LEU A 95 -6.44 4.47 -8.21
N THR A 96 -5.49 5.03 -8.95
CA THR A 96 -5.72 5.50 -10.32
C THR A 96 -6.04 4.34 -11.26
N SER A 97 -5.33 3.22 -11.15
CA SER A 97 -5.60 2.00 -11.93
C SER A 97 -7.01 1.47 -11.66
N ILE A 98 -7.41 1.38 -10.39
CA ILE A 98 -8.75 0.96 -10.00
C ILE A 98 -9.80 1.91 -10.59
N TYR A 99 -9.62 3.22 -10.45
CA TYR A 99 -10.54 4.21 -11.01
C TYR A 99 -10.70 4.09 -12.54
N VAL A 100 -9.59 3.92 -13.26
CA VAL A 100 -9.61 3.75 -14.73
C VAL A 100 -10.34 2.46 -15.11
N ALA A 101 -10.09 1.35 -14.40
CA ALA A 101 -10.76 0.08 -14.64
C ALA A 101 -12.28 0.17 -14.39
N MET A 102 -12.71 0.75 -13.26
CA MET A 102 -14.12 0.94 -12.94
C MET A 102 -14.84 1.88 -13.91
N ARG A 103 -14.14 2.92 -14.39
CA ARG A 103 -14.67 3.81 -15.43
C ARG A 103 -14.90 3.04 -16.74
N HIS A 104 -13.99 2.14 -17.09
CA HIS A 104 -14.14 1.28 -18.28
C HIS A 104 -15.31 0.30 -18.13
N GLU A 105 -15.52 -0.27 -16.93
CA GLU A 105 -16.62 -1.21 -16.68
C GLU A 105 -17.97 -0.53 -16.38
N GLY A 106 -18.00 0.79 -16.21
CA GLY A 106 -19.22 1.52 -15.84
C GLY A 106 -19.67 1.29 -14.39
N THR A 107 -18.78 0.81 -13.52
CA THR A 107 -19.06 0.44 -12.12
C THR A 107 -18.71 1.54 -11.11
N LEU A 108 -18.54 2.79 -11.57
CA LEU A 108 -18.20 3.93 -10.70
C LEU A 108 -19.23 4.21 -9.59
N ALA A 109 -20.50 3.84 -9.81
CA ALA A 109 -21.53 3.96 -8.79
C ALA A 109 -21.31 2.95 -7.66
N ILE A 110 -21.28 3.43 -6.41
CA ILE A 110 -21.07 2.61 -5.20
C ILE A 110 -22.07 1.43 -5.11
N SER A 111 -23.28 1.60 -5.65
CA SER A 111 -24.31 0.56 -5.71
C SER A 111 -23.91 -0.66 -6.54
N ASN A 112 -22.93 -0.53 -7.43
CA ASN A 112 -22.53 -1.55 -8.38
C ASN A 112 -21.22 -2.25 -7.97
N TRP A 113 -20.66 -1.90 -6.81
CA TRP A 113 -19.39 -2.44 -6.35
C TRP A 113 -19.54 -3.90 -5.92
N ARG A 114 -18.67 -4.76 -6.46
CA ARG A 114 -18.55 -6.14 -6.03
C ARG A 114 -17.83 -6.19 -4.68
N PRO A 115 -17.95 -7.29 -3.91
CA PRO A 115 -17.19 -7.47 -2.68
C PRO A 115 -15.68 -7.28 -2.87
N LEU A 116 -15.15 -7.68 -4.02
CA LEU A 116 -13.73 -7.52 -4.37
C LEU A 116 -13.35 -6.06 -4.61
N ASP A 117 -14.24 -5.25 -5.21
CA ASP A 117 -14.02 -3.81 -5.42
C ASP A 117 -14.00 -3.07 -4.09
N TRP A 118 -14.91 -3.43 -3.17
CA TRP A 118 -14.92 -2.93 -1.79
C TRP A 118 -13.59 -3.20 -1.09
N PHE A 119 -13.09 -4.44 -1.19
CA PHE A 119 -11.81 -4.81 -0.61
C PHE A 119 -10.67 -3.97 -1.21
N SER A 120 -10.54 -3.95 -2.54
CA SER A 120 -9.44 -3.27 -3.23
C SER A 120 -9.44 -1.75 -3.01
N ILE A 121 -10.60 -1.08 -3.09
CA ILE A 121 -10.69 0.38 -2.98
C ILE A 121 -10.53 0.83 -1.53
N VAL A 122 -11.29 0.24 -0.61
CA VAL A 122 -11.32 0.69 0.79
C VAL A 122 -9.98 0.40 1.46
N ILE A 123 -9.40 -0.77 1.24
CA ILE A 123 -8.14 -1.13 1.89
C ILE A 123 -7.00 -0.31 1.32
N THR A 124 -6.90 -0.19 0.00
CA THR A 124 -5.88 0.69 -0.62
C THR A 124 -6.07 2.13 -0.15
N GLY A 125 -7.31 2.61 -0.04
CA GLY A 125 -7.63 3.94 0.50
C GLY A 125 -7.15 4.14 1.94
N ILE A 126 -7.44 3.19 2.83
CA ILE A 126 -6.98 3.23 4.24
C ILE A 126 -5.44 3.22 4.29
N CYS A 127 -4.78 2.35 3.52
CA CYS A 127 -3.33 2.30 3.41
C CYS A 127 -2.75 3.66 2.99
N THR A 128 -3.32 4.26 1.93
CA THR A 128 -2.90 5.57 1.41
C THR A 128 -3.03 6.65 2.46
N VAL A 129 -4.18 6.71 3.16
CA VAL A 129 -4.44 7.74 4.17
C VAL A 129 -3.50 7.59 5.37
N LEU A 130 -3.35 6.38 5.91
CA LEU A 130 -2.44 6.13 7.04
C LEU A 130 -1.00 6.46 6.68
N ARG A 131 -0.56 6.08 5.47
CA ARG A 131 0.78 6.36 4.95
C ARG A 131 1.00 7.86 4.77
N ALA A 132 0.05 8.58 4.17
CA ALA A 132 0.11 10.02 4.01
C ALA A 132 0.16 10.77 5.36
N LEU A 133 -0.71 10.42 6.30
CA LEU A 133 -0.73 11.02 7.64
C LEU A 133 0.60 10.78 8.39
N PHE A 134 1.14 9.56 8.31
CA PHE A 134 2.43 9.24 8.93
C PHE A 134 3.59 10.04 8.32
N VAL A 135 3.64 10.15 6.98
CA VAL A 135 4.66 10.95 6.27
C VAL A 135 4.59 12.41 6.67
N LEU A 136 3.37 12.97 6.78
CA LEU A 136 3.13 14.33 7.27
C LEU A 136 3.45 14.51 8.77
N GLY A 137 3.80 13.44 9.49
CA GLY A 137 4.19 13.48 10.89
C GLY A 137 3.02 13.47 11.88
N VAL A 138 1.80 13.23 11.41
CA VAL A 138 0.62 13.11 12.29
C VAL A 138 0.80 11.89 13.19
N GLY A 139 0.78 12.08 14.51
CA GLY A 139 0.95 11.00 15.48
C GLY A 139 2.40 10.52 15.68
N VAL A 140 3.39 11.31 15.23
CA VAL A 140 4.80 11.14 15.59
C VAL A 140 5.16 12.20 16.63
N LYS A 141 5.53 11.79 17.85
CA LYS A 141 6.10 12.71 18.84
C LYS A 141 7.61 12.72 18.70
N VAL A 142 8.15 13.86 18.26
CA VAL A 142 9.59 14.12 18.32
C VAL A 142 9.94 14.28 19.80
N SER A 143 10.81 13.41 20.32
CA SER A 143 11.32 13.59 21.69
C SER A 143 12.36 14.70 21.67
N GLY A 144 11.88 15.93 21.60
CA GLY A 144 12.70 17.13 21.67
C GLY A 144 13.24 17.31 23.08
N GLY A 145 14.51 16.94 23.26
CA GLY A 145 15.32 17.54 24.31
C GLY A 145 15.24 19.05 24.18
N LYS A 146 14.60 19.70 25.17
CA LYS A 146 14.80 21.13 25.43
C LYS A 146 16.28 21.33 25.76
N GLY A 147 17.10 21.54 24.73
CA GLY A 147 18.37 22.23 24.86
C GLY A 147 18.08 23.66 25.29
N LYS A 148 18.07 23.90 26.60
CA LYS A 148 18.19 25.24 27.18
C LYS A 148 19.68 25.57 27.29
N ARG A 149 20.03 26.83 27.01
CA ARG A 149 21.36 27.50 27.11
C ARG A 149 22.24 27.26 25.87
N THR A 150 22.77 28.28 25.21
CA THR A 150 23.20 29.63 25.65
C THR A 150 22.74 30.72 24.70
#